data_AF-A0A1G8JGB3-F1
#
_entry.id   AF-A0A1G8JGB3-F1
#
_cell.length_a   1.000
_cell.length_b   1.000
_cell.length_c   1.000
_cell.angle_alpha   90.00
_cell.angle_beta   90.00
_cell.angle_gamma   90.00
#
_symmetry.space_group_name_H-M   'P 1'
#
loop_
_entity.id
_entity.type
_entity.pdbx_description
1 polymer ?
#
loop_
_entity_poly.entity_id
_entity_poly.type
_entity_poly.pdbx_seq_one_letter_code
_entity_poly.pdbx_strand_id
1 'polypeptide(L)'
;MNDEQRAAILRRRDEALRLFVEHPENFTPAVREAILANRVIVGMTPYDCHLAAGAFSYKVQADTAIWPPNSDPLKVLWAQTLRPDNSQIWMSFETDTQFPGEGRCRFRVHFRHGAVARIEKLT
;
A
#
# COMPACT_ATOMS: atom_id res chain seq x y z
N MET A 1 13.13 0.18 16.42
CA MET A 1 11.67 0.33 16.47
C MET A 1 11.24 0.70 17.87
N ASN A 2 10.46 1.76 18.05
CA ASN A 2 9.92 2.19 19.35
C ASN A 2 8.54 1.55 19.64
N ASP A 3 8.01 1.74 20.85
CA ASP A 3 6.74 1.12 21.28
C ASP A 3 5.53 1.58 20.46
N GLU A 4 5.51 2.84 20.05
CA GLU A 4 4.45 3.41 19.22
C GLU A 4 4.40 2.74 17.83
N GLN A 5 5.57 2.58 17.21
CA GLN A 5 5.73 1.88 15.93
C GLN A 5 5.30 0.42 16.04
N ARG A 6 5.68 -0.26 17.14
CA ARG A 6 5.28 -1.64 17.40
C ARG A 6 3.76 -1.76 17.56
N ALA A 7 3.14 -0.86 18.32
CA ALA A 7 1.69 -0.81 18.47
C ALA A 7 0.96 -0.55 17.13
N ALA A 8 1.51 0.33 16.29
CA ALA A 8 0.95 0.59 14.96
C ALA A 8 1.05 -0.62 14.02
N ILE A 9 2.13 -1.41 14.08
CA ILE A 9 2.26 -2.66 13.34
C ILE A 9 1.24 -3.68 13.83
N LEU A 10 1.07 -3.84 15.14
CA LEU A 10 0.11 -4.79 15.70
C LEU A 10 -1.33 -4.46 15.29
N ARG A 11 -1.74 -3.18 15.39
CA ARG A 11 -3.08 -2.74 14.95
C ARG A 11 -3.36 -3.08 13.49
N ARG A 12 -2.41 -2.79 12.59
CA ARG A 12 -2.56 -3.10 11.15
C ARG A 12 -2.57 -4.60 10.88
N ARG A 13 -1.78 -5.37 11.64
CA ARG A 13 -1.79 -6.84 11.55
C ARG A 13 -3.14 -7.40 11.95
N ASP A 14 -3.73 -6.94 13.05
CA ASP A 14 -5.03 -7.39 13.51
C ASP A 14 -6.14 -7.04 12.50
N GLU A 15 -6.08 -5.83 11.92
CA GLU A 15 -6.96 -5.42 10.83
C GLU A 15 -6.82 -6.32 9.60
N ALA A 16 -5.59 -6.58 9.16
CA ALA A 16 -5.33 -7.47 8.02
C ALA A 16 -5.85 -8.89 8.28
N LEU A 17 -5.62 -9.45 9.47
CA LEU A 17 -6.11 -10.78 9.85
C LEU A 17 -7.64 -10.84 9.83
N ARG A 18 -8.33 -9.80 10.30
CA ARG A 18 -9.79 -9.70 10.21
C ARG A 18 -10.25 -9.70 8.75
N LEU A 19 -9.62 -8.88 7.91
CA LEU A 19 -9.97 -8.77 6.48
C LEU A 19 -9.71 -10.07 5.70
N PHE A 20 -8.68 -10.84 6.05
CA PHE A 20 -8.42 -12.14 5.43
C PHE A 20 -9.52 -13.17 5.70
N VAL A 21 -10.28 -12.99 6.79
CA VAL A 21 -11.43 -13.82 7.15
C VAL A 21 -12.72 -13.28 6.52
N GLU A 22 -12.93 -11.96 6.57
CA GLU A 22 -14.14 -11.31 6.04
C GLU A 22 -14.21 -11.32 4.50
N HIS A 23 -13.05 -11.16 3.84
CA HIS A 23 -12.94 -11.01 2.39
C HIS A 23 -11.78 -11.84 1.81
N PRO A 24 -11.79 -13.16 1.98
CA PRO A 24 -10.66 -14.00 1.60
C PRO A 24 -10.33 -13.93 0.09
N GLU A 25 -11.33 -13.69 -0.75
CA GLU A 25 -11.23 -13.58 -2.21
C GLU A 25 -10.40 -12.37 -2.68
N ASN A 26 -10.29 -11.34 -1.84
CA ASN A 26 -9.54 -10.11 -2.19
C ASN A 26 -8.03 -10.26 -2.00
N PHE A 27 -7.56 -11.34 -1.36
CA PHE A 27 -6.16 -11.52 -1.02
C PHE A 27 -5.61 -12.87 -1.49
N THR A 28 -4.67 -12.81 -2.45
CA THR A 28 -3.88 -13.98 -2.84
C THR A 28 -2.98 -14.43 -1.68
N PRO A 29 -2.57 -15.72 -1.63
CA PRO A 29 -1.64 -16.20 -0.59
C PRO A 29 -0.36 -15.37 -0.48
N ALA A 30 0.23 -14.99 -1.62
CA ALA A 30 1.44 -14.16 -1.66
C ALA A 30 1.22 -12.76 -1.06
N VAL A 31 0.06 -12.14 -1.31
CA VAL A 31 -0.29 -10.83 -0.72
C VAL A 31 -0.46 -10.95 0.79
N ARG A 32 -1.13 -12.00 1.27
CA ARG A 32 -1.32 -12.24 2.72
C ARG A 32 0.02 -12.41 3.43
N GLU A 33 0.89 -13.25 2.89
CA GLU A 33 2.24 -13.48 3.44
C GLU A 33 3.06 -12.19 3.48
N ALA A 34 3.02 -11.40 2.41
CA ALA A 34 3.73 -10.14 2.33
C ALA A 34 3.20 -9.09 3.33
N ILE A 35 1.90 -8.95 3.50
CA ILE A 35 1.30 -8.07 4.52
C ILE A 35 1.75 -8.50 5.92
N LEU A 36 1.69 -9.81 6.24
CA LEU A 36 2.12 -10.32 7.54
C LEU A 36 3.63 -10.17 7.79
N ALA A 37 4.42 -10.11 6.72
CA ALA A 37 5.85 -9.79 6.74
C ALA A 37 6.14 -8.28 6.77
N ASN A 38 5.13 -7.42 6.75
CA ASN A 38 5.24 -5.96 6.60
C ASN A 38 6.03 -5.55 5.35
N ARG A 39 5.75 -6.19 4.20
CA ARG A 39 6.42 -5.93 2.93
C ARG A 39 5.41 -5.66 1.83
N VAL A 40 5.75 -4.67 0.99
CA VAL A 40 5.05 -4.41 -0.26
C VAL A 40 5.65 -5.28 -1.36
N ILE A 41 4.80 -5.87 -2.20
CA ILE A 41 5.18 -6.62 -3.39
C ILE A 41 4.42 -6.12 -4.62
N VAL A 42 4.91 -6.46 -5.82
CA VAL A 42 4.23 -6.18 -7.09
C VAL A 42 2.85 -6.86 -7.10
N GLY A 43 1.85 -6.18 -7.65
CA GLY A 43 0.47 -6.66 -7.72
C GLY A 43 -0.43 -6.23 -6.56
N MET A 44 0.12 -5.71 -5.45
CA MET A 44 -0.67 -5.18 -4.33
C MET A 44 -1.50 -3.96 -4.73
N THR A 45 -2.67 -3.78 -4.11
CA THR A 45 -3.45 -2.55 -4.21
C THR A 45 -2.88 -1.45 -3.30
N PRO A 46 -3.29 -0.18 -3.43
CA PRO A 46 -2.92 0.86 -2.48
C PRO A 46 -3.28 0.52 -1.03
N TYR A 47 -4.41 -0.16 -0.82
CA TYR A 47 -4.84 -0.56 0.52
C TYR A 47 -4.01 -1.72 1.08
N ASP A 48 -3.66 -2.72 0.25
CA ASP A 48 -2.71 -3.77 0.66
C ASP A 48 -1.36 -3.17 1.09
N CYS A 49 -0.88 -2.16 0.35
CA CYS A 49 0.36 -1.46 0.69
C CYS A 49 0.24 -0.71 2.03
N HIS A 50 -0.92 -0.12 2.31
CA HIS A 50 -1.18 0.50 3.61
C HIS A 50 -1.19 -0.54 4.75
N LEU A 51 -1.85 -1.68 4.56
CA LEU A 51 -1.83 -2.78 5.53
C LEU A 51 -0.40 -3.29 5.77
N ALA A 52 0.42 -3.42 4.72
CA ALA A 52 1.79 -3.90 4.81
C ALA A 52 2.77 -2.87 5.41
N ALA A 53 2.78 -1.63 4.94
CA ALA A 53 3.83 -0.65 5.24
C ALA A 53 3.38 0.56 6.09
N GLY A 54 2.07 0.73 6.29
CA GLY A 54 1.52 1.67 7.27
C GLY A 54 1.42 3.10 6.74
N ALA A 55 1.99 4.06 7.49
CA ALA A 55 1.92 5.47 7.16
C ALA A 55 2.70 5.79 5.87
N PHE A 56 2.17 6.69 5.05
CA PHE A 56 2.73 7.03 3.75
C PHE A 56 2.54 8.50 3.40
N SER A 57 3.40 8.98 2.50
CA SER A 57 3.16 10.18 1.69
C SER A 57 2.74 9.74 0.29
N TYR A 58 1.96 10.55 -0.41
CA TYR A 58 1.45 10.16 -1.72
C TYR A 58 1.43 11.31 -2.74
N LYS A 59 1.35 10.92 -4.01
CA LYS A 59 1.01 11.79 -5.14
C LYS A 59 0.00 11.05 -6.01
N VAL A 60 -0.96 11.77 -6.56
CA VAL A 60 -1.96 11.22 -7.47
C VAL A 60 -2.05 12.09 -8.72
N GLN A 61 -2.06 11.45 -9.88
CA GLN A 61 -2.54 12.01 -11.13
C GLN A 61 -3.81 11.22 -11.50
N ALA A 62 -4.96 11.84 -11.29
CA ALA A 62 -6.25 11.19 -11.50
C ALA A 62 -6.54 11.01 -13.01
N ASP A 63 -7.20 9.92 -13.37
CA ASP A 63 -7.76 9.72 -14.70
C ASP A 63 -8.90 10.72 -14.94
N THR A 64 -8.67 11.70 -15.80
CA THR A 64 -9.63 12.77 -16.10
C THR A 64 -10.88 12.29 -16.85
N ALA A 65 -10.87 11.07 -17.40
CA ALA A 65 -12.06 10.48 -18.01
C ALA A 65 -13.09 10.01 -16.96
N ILE A 66 -12.64 9.77 -15.73
CA ILE A 66 -13.45 9.23 -14.63
C ILE A 66 -13.62 10.27 -13.52
N TRP A 67 -12.57 11.02 -13.22
CA TRP A 67 -12.52 11.94 -12.10
C TRP A 67 -12.63 13.40 -12.57
N PRO A 68 -13.57 14.18 -12.03
CA PRO A 68 -13.65 15.61 -12.28
C PRO A 68 -12.37 16.36 -11.85
N PRO A 69 -12.08 17.54 -12.44
CA PRO A 69 -11.01 18.41 -11.96
C PRO A 69 -11.12 18.70 -10.47
N ASN A 70 -9.97 18.78 -9.78
CA ASN A 70 -9.87 19.01 -8.33
C ASN A 70 -10.52 17.92 -7.45
N SER A 71 -10.73 16.72 -7.98
CA SER A 71 -11.11 15.56 -7.17
C SER A 71 -10.11 15.34 -6.03
N ASP A 72 -10.63 14.96 -4.87
CA ASP A 72 -9.82 14.64 -3.69
C ASP A 72 -8.85 13.49 -4.00
N PRO A 73 -7.53 13.72 -3.97
CA PRO A 73 -6.53 12.70 -4.26
C PRO A 73 -6.66 11.42 -3.42
N LEU A 74 -7.07 11.52 -2.15
CA LEU A 74 -7.24 10.33 -1.31
C LEU A 74 -8.42 9.49 -1.77
N LYS A 75 -9.51 10.11 -2.24
CA LYS A 75 -10.64 9.36 -2.79
C LYS A 75 -10.24 8.61 -4.05
N VAL A 76 -9.47 9.24 -4.93
CA VAL A 76 -8.92 8.59 -6.14
C VAL A 76 -8.03 7.41 -5.76
N LEU A 77 -7.13 7.60 -4.79
CA LEU A 77 -6.20 6.58 -4.32
C LEU A 77 -6.93 5.35 -3.76
N TRP A 78 -7.89 5.55 -2.86
CA TRP A 78 -8.60 4.44 -2.24
C TRP A 78 -9.59 3.74 -3.18
N ALA A 79 -10.16 4.47 -4.13
CA ALA A 79 -11.05 3.88 -5.12
C ALA A 79 -10.36 2.83 -5.99
N GLN A 80 -9.04 2.95 -6.20
CA GLN A 80 -8.28 2.00 -7.02
C GLN A 80 -8.29 0.56 -6.51
N THR A 81 -8.47 0.36 -5.21
CA THR A 81 -8.55 -0.99 -4.61
C THR A 81 -9.79 -1.75 -5.12
N LEU A 82 -10.89 -1.06 -5.38
CA LEU A 82 -12.17 -1.67 -5.76
C LEU A 82 -12.50 -1.47 -7.25
N ARG A 83 -12.10 -0.32 -7.80
CA ARG A 83 -12.41 0.11 -9.16
C ARG A 83 -11.14 0.72 -9.77
N PRO A 84 -10.18 -0.12 -10.18
CA PRO A 84 -8.95 0.35 -10.81
C PRO A 84 -9.24 1.12 -12.10
N ASP A 85 -8.51 2.20 -12.32
CA ASP A 85 -8.58 3.03 -13.52
C ASP A 85 -7.19 3.45 -14.02
N ASN A 86 -7.10 4.42 -14.93
CA ASN A 86 -5.81 4.86 -15.50
C ASN A 86 -5.07 5.90 -14.64
N SER A 87 -5.50 6.14 -13.40
CA SER A 87 -4.83 7.05 -12.49
C SER A 87 -3.42 6.54 -12.20
N GLN A 88 -2.47 7.47 -12.15
CA GLN A 88 -1.10 7.18 -11.75
C GLN A 88 -0.91 7.63 -10.31
N ILE A 89 -0.47 6.70 -9.46
CA ILE A 89 -0.31 6.94 -8.03
C ILE A 89 1.09 6.55 -7.60
N TRP A 90 1.63 7.33 -6.67
CA TRP A 90 2.85 7.03 -5.96
C TRP A 90 2.56 7.06 -4.47
N MET A 91 2.97 6.03 -3.75
CA MET A 91 3.00 6.04 -2.28
C MET A 91 4.45 5.87 -1.85
N SER A 92 4.92 6.70 -0.92
CA SER A 92 6.26 6.57 -0.34
C SER A 92 6.15 6.22 1.13
N PHE A 93 6.87 5.17 1.53
CA PHE A 93 6.88 4.61 2.88
C PHE A 93 8.30 4.64 3.43
N GLU A 94 8.42 4.45 4.74
CA GLU A 94 9.69 4.29 5.43
C GLU A 94 9.57 3.17 6.49
N THR A 95 10.18 2.02 6.22
CA THR A 95 10.12 0.83 7.08
C THR A 95 11.49 0.16 7.18
N ASP A 96 11.72 -0.65 8.21
CA ASP A 96 12.91 -1.49 8.37
C ASP A 96 12.70 -2.95 7.89
N THR A 97 11.52 -3.24 7.34
CA THR A 97 11.10 -4.59 6.94
C THR A 97 11.11 -4.80 5.43
N GLN A 98 11.02 -3.73 4.63
CA GLN A 98 10.93 -3.83 3.17
C GLN A 98 12.19 -4.43 2.54
N PHE A 99 13.37 -4.03 3.04
CA PHE A 99 14.68 -4.49 2.58
C PHE A 99 15.44 -5.11 3.77
N PRO A 100 15.33 -6.43 3.98
CA PRO A 100 15.92 -7.10 5.14
C PRO A 100 17.42 -6.90 5.23
N GLY A 101 17.91 -6.56 6.43
CA GLY A 101 19.34 -6.35 6.69
C GLY A 101 19.85 -4.95 6.35
N GLU A 102 19.04 -4.11 5.69
CA GLU A 102 19.45 -2.75 5.29
C GLU A 102 18.99 -1.67 6.29
N GLY A 103 18.34 -2.08 7.38
CA GLY A 103 17.76 -1.17 8.35
C GLY A 103 16.59 -0.38 7.78
N ARG A 104 16.29 0.76 8.43
CA ARG A 104 15.15 1.61 8.05
C ARG A 104 15.43 2.31 6.73
N CYS A 105 14.59 2.04 5.73
CA CYS A 105 14.76 2.53 4.37
C CYS A 105 13.48 3.19 3.87
N ARG A 106 13.64 4.28 3.12
CA ARG A 106 12.54 4.88 2.37
C ARG A 106 12.39 4.18 1.02
N PHE A 107 11.16 4.02 0.57
CA PHE A 107 10.87 3.49 -0.76
C PHE A 107 9.59 4.09 -1.33
N ARG A 108 9.52 4.10 -2.66
CA ARG A 108 8.37 4.54 -3.44
C ARG A 108 7.76 3.37 -4.16
N VAL A 109 6.45 3.29 -4.10
CA VAL A 109 5.62 2.31 -4.76
C VAL A 109 4.84 3.04 -5.85
N HIS A 110 4.93 2.53 -7.07
CA HIS A 110 4.24 3.06 -8.25
C HIS A 110 3.06 2.16 -8.58
N PHE A 111 1.88 2.76 -8.77
CA PHE A 111 0.67 2.03 -9.11
C PHE A 111 0.23 2.35 -10.54
N ARG A 112 -0.30 1.33 -11.22
CA ARG A 112 -1.02 1.44 -12.50
C ARG A 112 -2.20 0.47 -12.45
N HIS A 113 -3.37 0.92 -12.92
CA HIS A 113 -4.59 0.10 -12.91
C HIS A 113 -4.85 -0.55 -11.54
N GLY A 114 -4.71 0.27 -10.49
CA GLY A 114 -4.89 -0.11 -9.09
C GLY A 114 -3.95 -1.17 -8.51
N ALA A 115 -2.88 -1.54 -9.20
CA ALA A 115 -1.89 -2.49 -8.69
C ALA A 115 -0.47 -1.92 -8.68
N VAL A 116 0.38 -2.36 -7.73
CA VAL A 116 1.80 -2.04 -7.70
C VAL A 116 2.44 -2.54 -8.99
N ALA A 117 2.97 -1.61 -9.79
CA ALA A 117 3.74 -1.89 -10.98
C ALA A 117 5.26 -1.93 -10.71
N ARG A 118 5.74 -1.11 -9.76
CA ARG A 118 7.17 -1.03 -9.42
C ARG A 118 7.39 -0.55 -7.99
N ILE A 119 8.44 -1.07 -7.35
CA ILE A 119 8.95 -0.60 -6.06
C ILE A 119 10.36 -0.05 -6.29
N GLU A 120 10.62 1.15 -5.79
CA GLU A 120 11.87 1.88 -5.95
C GLU A 120 12.41 2.26 -4.57
N LYS A 121 13.58 1.76 -4.21
CA LYS A 121 14.26 2.19 -2.99
C LYS A 121 14.70 3.65 -3.18
N LEU A 122 14.40 4.49 -2.20
CA LEU A 122 14.85 5.87 -2.14
C LEU A 122 16.03 5.91 -1.17
N THR A 123 17.22 6.20 -1.71
CA THR A 123 18.47 6.35 -0.96
C THR A 123 18.36 7.37 0.17
#